data_AF-A0A7V8VAK4-F1
#
_entry.id   AF-A0A7V8VAK4-F1
#
_cell.length_a   1.000
_cell.length_b   1.000
_cell.length_c   1.000
_cell.angle_alpha   90.00
_cell.angle_beta   90.00
_cell.angle_gamma   90.00
#
_symmetry.space_group_name_H-M   'P 1'
#
loop_
_entity.id
_entity.type
_entity.pdbx_description
1 polymer ?
#
loop_
_entity_poly.entity_id
_entity_poly.type
_entity_poly.pdbx_seq_one_letter_code
_entity_poly.pdbx_strand_id
1 'polypeptide(L)'
;MNPSTPSEPQEAGQPQTMMSPRWIEFGLIVLFFFLLVGPLTPEVNEPHYLSKARHYWNPAWCPSDHFLNSGDAHGVFYWSFGWITTLVSFPAAAWIGRIICWGAIAYSWQRMIAKIDPRPWVGFYAVVAGAIGIIYLHMAGEWLVGGVEAKCFAYAFAFWALGDALSDRWNRAWIFLGVASAFHVLVGGWMVVCLMFSWLVCPKQRPRLVSILPGLLIGGSISLVGVLPLLLLNGEASPVESSWASYYYVYERLAHHLVVHTFSWQFQVRFALAAIVWAITAWLLRSDDKLRILNGVVAGSVVLVLIGIAIDQIFIVVLQDWLTGTKLLRLYWYRVADVMVPLGLAINAVVLCRQYRLNAPRLTGVCITGLVVLVFLAMAFRIGDRWTAMASPADLSSLVTNPKDWEETCYWIRDHTPEDAIFLTPRLQSTFKWYAQRAEVVTTKDVPQDDLKLLQWRERRGDTHWRSFHNRETLSLAGLTEDDLRELAEKYGIRFVVVDRALARKDKISISWGFPRVYPVSTEQDSSYEVYEITDRKK
;
A
#
# COMPACT_ATOMS: atom_id res chain seq x y z
N MET A 1 79.54 -29.25 -19.25
CA MET A 1 78.36 -29.49 -20.11
C MET A 1 77.23 -29.99 -19.24
N ASN A 2 76.25 -29.14 -18.95
CA ASN A 2 74.84 -29.49 -19.12
C ASN A 2 74.01 -28.19 -19.09
N PRO A 3 73.12 -27.96 -20.07
CA PRO A 3 72.43 -26.70 -20.29
C PRO A 3 71.07 -26.62 -19.55
N SER A 4 70.66 -25.38 -19.29
CA SER A 4 69.31 -24.81 -19.17
C SER A 4 68.09 -25.74 -18.95
N THR A 5 67.38 -25.50 -17.84
CA THR A 5 65.91 -25.57 -17.79
C THR A 5 65.37 -24.14 -17.62
N PRO A 6 64.52 -23.63 -18.53
CA PRO A 6 63.86 -22.34 -18.35
C PRO A 6 62.77 -22.49 -17.28
N SER A 7 62.72 -21.55 -16.34
CA SER A 7 61.61 -21.39 -15.41
C SER A 7 60.31 -21.17 -16.20
N GLU A 8 59.31 -22.03 -16.00
CA GLU A 8 57.95 -21.81 -16.48
C GLU A 8 57.44 -20.45 -15.98
N PRO A 9 56.78 -19.65 -16.83
CA PRO A 9 56.11 -18.45 -16.38
C PRO A 9 54.91 -18.88 -15.51
N GLN A 10 54.89 -18.43 -14.25
CA GLN A 10 53.71 -18.51 -13.40
C GLN A 10 52.50 -18.02 -14.18
N GLU A 11 51.55 -18.91 -14.45
CA GLU A 11 50.24 -18.54 -14.95
C GLU A 11 49.67 -17.45 -14.04
N ALA A 12 49.52 -16.25 -14.59
CA ALA A 12 48.76 -15.19 -13.97
C ALA A 12 47.35 -15.73 -13.73
N GLY A 13 47.05 -16.06 -12.47
CA GLY A 13 45.75 -16.54 -12.06
C GLY A 13 44.66 -15.64 -12.64
N GLN A 14 43.79 -16.22 -13.46
CA GLN A 14 42.64 -15.54 -14.01
C GLN A 14 41.89 -14.83 -12.87
N PRO A 15 41.48 -13.55 -13.02
CA PRO A 15 40.68 -12.89 -12.00
C PRO A 15 39.36 -13.64 -11.91
N GLN A 16 39.22 -14.52 -10.91
CA GLN A 16 37.93 -15.08 -10.54
C GLN A 16 37.02 -13.89 -10.25
N THR A 17 36.02 -13.71 -11.10
CA THR A 17 34.97 -12.70 -10.97
C THR A 17 34.13 -13.00 -9.74
N MET A 18 34.67 -12.74 -8.55
CA MET A 18 33.91 -12.84 -7.31
C MET A 18 32.85 -11.73 -7.32
N MET A 19 31.57 -12.11 -7.35
CA MET A 19 30.47 -11.16 -7.17
C MET A 19 30.68 -10.38 -5.86
N SER A 20 30.56 -9.05 -5.92
CA SER A 20 30.63 -8.21 -4.73
C SER A 20 29.59 -8.67 -3.70
N PRO A 21 29.94 -8.78 -2.40
CA PRO A 21 29.00 -9.13 -1.34
C PRO A 21 27.70 -8.28 -1.35
N ARG A 22 27.78 -7.05 -1.87
CA ARG A 22 26.61 -6.16 -2.01
C ARG A 22 25.55 -6.67 -2.99
N TRP A 23 25.95 -7.29 -4.10
CA TRP A 23 25.02 -7.85 -5.08
C TRP A 23 24.35 -9.12 -4.54
N ILE A 24 25.07 -9.91 -3.76
CA ILE A 24 24.49 -11.07 -3.05
C ILE A 24 23.47 -10.57 -2.02
N GLU A 25 23.85 -9.59 -1.21
CA GLU A 25 22.94 -8.97 -0.24
C GLU A 25 21.71 -8.36 -0.91
N PHE A 26 21.86 -7.77 -2.10
CA PHE A 26 20.76 -7.19 -2.87
C PHE A 26 19.78 -8.28 -3.29
N GLY A 27 20.30 -9.35 -3.89
CA GLY A 27 19.49 -10.50 -4.28
C GLY A 27 18.77 -11.15 -3.09
N LEU A 28 19.43 -11.24 -1.93
CA LEU A 28 18.82 -11.76 -0.70
C LEU A 28 17.69 -10.88 -0.18
N ILE A 29 17.82 -9.55 -0.23
CA ILE A 29 16.73 -8.64 0.18
C ILE A 29 15.54 -8.78 -0.76
N VAL A 30 15.77 -8.84 -2.07
CA VAL A 30 14.69 -9.03 -3.06
C VAL A 30 14.03 -10.40 -2.89
N LEU A 31 14.82 -11.46 -2.68
CA LEU A 31 14.31 -12.80 -2.37
C LEU A 31 13.47 -12.80 -1.09
N PHE A 32 13.94 -12.12 -0.05
CA PHE A 32 13.19 -11.98 1.20
C PHE A 32 11.85 -11.26 0.98
N PHE A 33 11.81 -10.19 0.19
CA PHE A 33 10.56 -9.51 -0.16
C PHE A 33 9.60 -10.43 -0.93
N PHE A 34 10.11 -11.22 -1.88
CA PHE A 34 9.33 -12.24 -2.57
C PHE A 34 8.74 -13.27 -1.60
N LEU A 35 9.54 -13.80 -0.68
CA LEU A 35 9.08 -14.75 0.33
C LEU A 35 8.02 -14.15 1.26
N LEU A 36 8.19 -12.89 1.69
CA LEU A 36 7.24 -12.20 2.57
C LEU A 36 5.89 -11.87 1.91
N VAL A 37 5.89 -11.60 0.61
CA VAL A 37 4.67 -11.22 -0.13
C VAL A 37 3.95 -12.47 -0.63
N GLY A 38 4.69 -13.46 -1.11
CA GLY A 38 4.17 -14.69 -1.66
C GLY A 38 3.92 -14.65 -3.18
N PRO A 39 3.54 -15.80 -3.77
CA PRO A 39 3.48 -15.98 -5.22
C PRO A 39 2.14 -15.53 -5.83
N LEU A 40 1.11 -15.28 -5.02
CA LEU A 40 -0.23 -15.02 -5.53
C LEU A 40 -0.42 -13.54 -5.89
N THR A 41 -1.15 -13.33 -6.99
CA THR A 41 -1.65 -12.03 -7.44
C THR A 41 -3.17 -12.14 -7.59
N PRO A 42 -3.94 -11.06 -7.38
CA PRO A 42 -3.48 -9.72 -6.97
C PRO A 42 -3.22 -9.56 -5.45
N GLU A 43 -2.32 -8.64 -5.11
CA GLU A 43 -2.20 -8.08 -3.75
C GLU A 43 -3.31 -7.06 -3.46
N VAL A 44 -3.53 -6.77 -2.18
CA VAL A 44 -4.73 -6.07 -1.65
C VAL A 44 -5.11 -4.76 -2.36
N ASN A 45 -4.15 -4.02 -2.92
CA ASN A 45 -4.39 -2.75 -3.62
C ASN A 45 -4.13 -2.81 -5.13
N GLU A 46 -3.58 -3.91 -5.65
CA GLU A 46 -3.25 -4.03 -7.07
C GLU A 46 -4.48 -3.92 -8.01
N PRO A 47 -5.66 -4.47 -7.67
CA PRO A 47 -6.84 -4.32 -8.52
C PRO A 47 -7.24 -2.85 -8.68
N HIS A 48 -7.12 -2.07 -7.61
CA HIS A 48 -7.41 -0.65 -7.61
C HIS A 48 -6.41 0.12 -8.47
N TYR A 49 -5.11 -0.01 -8.17
CA TYR A 49 -4.06 0.78 -8.84
C TYR A 49 -3.85 0.37 -10.29
N LEU A 50 -3.78 -0.93 -10.59
CA LEU A 50 -3.49 -1.39 -11.95
C LEU A 50 -4.69 -1.24 -12.88
N SER A 51 -5.93 -1.41 -12.39
CA SER A 51 -7.11 -1.12 -13.22
C SER A 51 -7.19 0.36 -13.57
N LYS A 52 -6.97 1.25 -12.58
CA LYS A 52 -6.94 2.69 -12.82
C LYS A 52 -5.82 3.08 -13.79
N ALA A 53 -4.63 2.48 -13.64
CA ALA A 53 -3.50 2.71 -14.53
C ALA A 53 -3.73 2.18 -15.97
N ARG A 54 -4.46 1.07 -16.13
CA ARG A 54 -4.86 0.56 -17.45
C ARG A 54 -5.86 1.52 -18.11
N HIS A 55 -6.89 1.91 -17.39
CA HIS A 55 -7.91 2.83 -17.90
C HIS A 55 -7.32 4.20 -18.28
N TYR A 56 -6.35 4.71 -17.51
CA TYR A 56 -5.61 5.93 -17.84
C TYR A 56 -4.98 5.89 -19.24
N TRP A 57 -4.41 4.75 -19.64
CA TRP A 57 -3.80 4.57 -20.97
C TRP A 57 -4.74 4.01 -22.03
N ASN A 58 -5.85 3.38 -21.62
CA ASN A 58 -6.88 2.84 -22.50
C ASN A 58 -8.28 3.15 -21.93
N PRO A 59 -8.81 4.37 -22.13
CA PRO A 59 -10.13 4.75 -21.62
C PRO A 59 -11.30 3.97 -22.23
N ALA A 60 -11.08 3.31 -23.37
CA ALA A 60 -12.07 2.42 -23.99
C ALA A 60 -12.24 1.10 -23.21
N TRP A 61 -11.30 0.75 -22.31
CA TRP A 61 -11.44 -0.40 -21.42
C TRP A 61 -12.33 -0.03 -20.22
N CYS A 62 -13.47 -0.70 -20.06
CA CYS A 62 -14.49 -0.38 -19.05
C CYS A 62 -14.93 1.10 -19.10
N PRO A 63 -15.42 1.60 -20.25
CA PRO A 63 -15.59 3.03 -20.50
C PRO A 63 -16.66 3.69 -19.62
N SER A 64 -17.61 2.90 -19.11
CA SER A 64 -18.72 3.37 -18.27
C SER A 64 -18.48 3.18 -16.77
N ASP A 65 -17.29 2.74 -16.35
CA ASP A 65 -17.02 2.48 -14.93
C ASP A 65 -16.85 3.78 -14.13
N HIS A 66 -17.61 3.93 -13.05
CA HIS A 66 -17.64 5.15 -12.24
C HIS A 66 -16.29 5.47 -11.59
N PHE A 67 -15.62 4.46 -11.03
CA PHE A 67 -14.34 4.67 -10.36
C PHE A 67 -13.23 4.92 -11.38
N LEU A 68 -13.18 4.16 -12.47
CA LEU A 68 -12.13 4.33 -13.48
C LEU A 68 -12.21 5.68 -14.19
N ASN A 69 -13.40 6.27 -14.33
CA ASN A 69 -13.60 7.62 -14.86
C ASN A 69 -13.48 8.75 -13.82
N SER A 70 -13.19 8.45 -12.55
CA SER A 70 -12.95 9.49 -11.52
C SER A 70 -11.58 10.17 -11.67
N GLY A 71 -11.30 11.20 -10.88
CA GLY A 71 -10.03 11.93 -10.93
C GLY A 71 -8.77 11.07 -10.65
N ASP A 72 -7.65 11.40 -11.29
CA ASP A 72 -6.39 10.68 -11.17
C ASP A 72 -5.51 11.18 -10.01
N ALA A 73 -5.66 10.58 -8.83
CA ALA A 73 -4.87 10.95 -7.66
C ALA A 73 -3.38 10.55 -7.71
N HIS A 74 -3.00 9.61 -8.59
CA HIS A 74 -1.63 9.09 -8.72
C HIS A 74 -1.12 9.17 -10.16
N GLY A 75 -1.37 10.30 -10.84
CA GLY A 75 -1.05 10.47 -12.27
C GLY A 75 0.39 10.13 -12.66
N VAL A 76 1.39 10.45 -11.83
CA VAL A 76 2.80 10.09 -12.11
C VAL A 76 3.02 8.58 -12.15
N PHE A 77 2.38 7.83 -11.25
CA PHE A 77 2.42 6.37 -11.27
C PHE A 77 1.69 5.81 -12.49
N TYR A 78 0.49 6.31 -12.79
CA TYR A 78 -0.27 5.87 -13.97
C TYR A 78 0.50 6.13 -15.26
N TRP A 79 1.09 7.31 -15.42
CA TRP A 79 1.89 7.66 -16.58
C TRP A 79 3.17 6.81 -16.68
N SER A 80 3.95 6.68 -15.60
CA SER A 80 5.26 6.00 -15.67
C SER A 80 5.17 4.47 -15.78
N PHE A 81 4.17 3.84 -15.16
CA PHE A 81 4.05 2.38 -15.09
C PHE A 81 2.82 1.83 -15.80
N GLY A 82 1.73 2.60 -15.86
CA GLY A 82 0.41 2.11 -16.29
C GLY A 82 0.36 1.55 -17.72
N TRP A 83 1.15 2.07 -18.64
CA TRP A 83 1.18 1.62 -20.03
C TRP A 83 1.51 0.13 -20.16
N ILE A 84 2.31 -0.45 -19.25
CA ILE A 84 2.65 -1.87 -19.23
C ILE A 84 1.39 -2.73 -19.13
N THR A 85 0.39 -2.27 -18.37
CA THR A 85 -0.88 -3.00 -18.21
C THR A 85 -1.67 -3.10 -19.52
N THR A 86 -1.39 -2.28 -20.54
CA THR A 86 -2.02 -2.38 -21.86
C THR A 86 -1.34 -3.41 -22.77
N LEU A 87 -0.10 -3.81 -22.43
CA LEU A 87 0.71 -4.74 -23.22
C LEU A 87 0.68 -6.17 -22.70
N VAL A 88 0.46 -6.34 -21.39
CA VAL A 88 0.46 -7.64 -20.72
C VAL A 88 -0.76 -7.80 -19.80
N SER A 89 -1.01 -9.02 -19.34
CA SER A 89 -2.06 -9.30 -18.35
C SER A 89 -1.79 -8.61 -17.02
N PHE A 90 -2.84 -8.39 -16.21
CA PHE A 90 -2.68 -7.78 -14.89
C PHE A 90 -1.70 -8.54 -13.96
N PRO A 91 -1.74 -9.89 -13.87
CA PRO A 91 -0.73 -10.64 -13.10
C PRO A 91 0.71 -10.40 -13.58
N ALA A 92 0.94 -10.37 -14.89
CA ALA A 92 2.26 -10.12 -15.44
C ALA A 92 2.74 -8.69 -15.13
N ALA A 93 1.87 -7.69 -15.31
CA ALA A 93 2.17 -6.31 -14.94
C ALA A 93 2.48 -6.18 -13.44
N ALA A 94 1.69 -6.80 -12.56
CA ALA A 94 1.97 -6.83 -11.12
C ALA A 94 3.34 -7.42 -10.79
N TRP A 95 3.71 -8.55 -11.40
CA TRP A 95 5.04 -9.14 -11.17
C TRP A 95 6.19 -8.26 -11.65
N ILE A 96 6.07 -7.67 -12.83
CA ILE A 96 7.06 -6.71 -13.35
C ILE A 96 7.21 -5.54 -12.37
N GLY A 97 6.11 -4.94 -11.94
CA GLY A 97 6.13 -3.82 -11.01
C GLY A 97 6.67 -4.21 -9.64
N ARG A 98 6.34 -5.40 -9.11
CA ARG A 98 6.84 -5.91 -7.82
C ARG A 98 8.35 -6.01 -7.86
N ILE A 99 8.92 -6.63 -8.91
CA ILE A 99 10.37 -6.77 -9.09
C ILE A 99 11.05 -5.40 -9.16
N ILE A 100 10.47 -4.45 -9.91
CA ILE A 100 11.00 -3.08 -10.01
C ILE A 100 10.97 -2.38 -8.64
N CYS A 101 9.82 -2.40 -7.94
CA CYS A 101 9.66 -1.76 -6.64
C CYS A 101 10.58 -2.37 -5.58
N TRP A 102 10.59 -3.70 -5.48
CA TRP A 102 11.42 -4.45 -4.52
C TRP A 102 12.90 -4.21 -4.79
N GLY A 103 13.33 -4.25 -6.05
CA GLY A 103 14.70 -3.91 -6.44
C GLY A 103 15.06 -2.46 -6.09
N ALA A 104 14.18 -1.50 -6.40
CA ALA A 104 14.43 -0.09 -6.10
C ALA A 104 14.52 0.19 -4.59
N ILE A 105 13.64 -0.41 -3.79
CA ILE A 105 13.67 -0.34 -2.32
C ILE A 105 14.94 -1.01 -1.79
N ALA A 106 15.28 -2.23 -2.24
CA ALA A 106 16.48 -2.93 -1.80
C ALA A 106 17.75 -2.13 -2.10
N TYR A 107 17.87 -1.59 -3.32
CA TYR A 107 19.02 -0.79 -3.73
C TYR A 107 19.18 0.50 -2.91
N SER A 108 18.09 1.27 -2.79
CA SER A 108 18.10 2.53 -2.03
C SER A 108 18.35 2.28 -0.53
N TRP A 109 17.76 1.22 0.03
CA TRP A 109 17.98 0.77 1.39
C TRP A 109 19.45 0.43 1.66
N GLN A 110 20.06 -0.45 0.86
CA GLN A 110 21.47 -0.83 1.02
C GLN A 110 22.39 0.38 0.95
N ARG A 111 22.14 1.28 0.00
CA ARG A 111 22.89 2.53 -0.15
C ARG A 111 22.77 3.40 1.10
N MET A 112 21.57 3.51 1.68
CA MET A 112 21.33 4.27 2.90
C MET A 112 22.04 3.62 4.10
N ILE A 113 21.85 2.32 4.32
CA ILE A 113 22.44 1.60 5.46
C ILE A 113 23.96 1.61 5.39
N ALA A 114 24.57 1.51 4.21
CA ALA A 114 26.03 1.60 4.06
C ALA A 114 26.63 2.94 4.55
N LYS A 115 25.82 3.99 4.76
CA LYS A 115 26.25 5.25 5.38
C LYS A 115 26.21 5.25 6.90
N ILE A 116 25.46 4.33 7.48
CA ILE A 116 25.35 4.12 8.93
C ILE A 116 26.35 3.04 9.34
N ASP A 117 26.36 1.92 8.64
CA ASP A 117 27.25 0.80 8.89
C ASP A 117 27.67 0.14 7.55
N PRO A 118 28.94 0.26 7.13
CA PRO A 118 29.39 -0.22 5.83
C PRO A 118 29.66 -1.73 5.78
N ARG A 119 29.54 -2.45 6.90
CA ARG A 119 29.84 -3.88 6.96
C ARG A 119 28.82 -4.68 6.14
N PRO A 120 29.24 -5.79 5.52
CA PRO A 120 28.32 -6.61 4.74
C PRO A 120 27.20 -7.17 5.62
N TRP A 121 26.03 -7.40 5.01
CA TRP A 121 24.86 -8.05 5.62
C TRP A 121 24.10 -7.23 6.67
N VAL A 122 24.64 -6.09 7.14
CA VAL A 122 23.93 -5.22 8.08
C VAL A 122 22.63 -4.70 7.48
N GLY A 123 22.64 -4.36 6.18
CA GLY A 123 21.44 -3.95 5.45
C GLY A 123 20.40 -5.06 5.42
N PHE A 124 20.80 -6.30 5.15
CA PHE A 124 19.92 -7.46 5.15
C PHE A 124 19.30 -7.71 6.54
N TYR A 125 20.09 -7.78 7.62
CA TYR A 125 19.52 -8.02 8.95
C TYR A 125 18.57 -6.90 9.41
N ALA A 126 18.94 -5.64 9.14
CA ALA A 126 18.11 -4.51 9.51
C ALA A 126 16.80 -4.47 8.72
N VAL A 127 16.80 -4.80 7.42
CA VAL A 127 15.55 -4.83 6.64
C VAL A 127 14.68 -6.02 6.99
N VAL A 128 15.27 -7.18 7.33
CA VAL A 128 14.50 -8.34 7.79
C VAL A 128 13.78 -8.02 9.10
N ALA A 129 14.51 -7.57 10.11
CA ALA A 129 13.92 -7.18 11.39
C ALA A 129 12.92 -6.02 11.24
N GLY A 130 13.26 -5.03 10.40
CA GLY A 130 12.44 -3.87 10.13
C GLY A 130 11.13 -4.21 9.42
N ALA A 131 11.17 -5.01 8.34
CA ALA A 131 9.97 -5.41 7.60
C ALA A 131 9.03 -6.28 8.45
N ILE A 132 9.57 -7.20 9.25
CA ILE A 132 8.78 -7.94 10.24
C ILE A 132 8.20 -6.99 11.29
N GLY A 133 8.99 -6.02 11.76
CA GLY A 133 8.51 -4.98 12.66
C GLY A 133 7.33 -4.19 12.08
N ILE A 134 7.38 -3.81 10.80
CA ILE A 134 6.27 -3.11 10.12
C ILE A 134 5.00 -3.97 10.16
N ILE A 135 5.10 -5.28 9.89
CA ILE A 135 3.94 -6.18 9.88
C ILE A 135 3.28 -6.32 11.26
N TYR A 136 4.07 -6.36 12.34
CA TYR A 136 3.57 -6.70 13.68
C TYR A 136 3.45 -5.52 14.65
N LEU A 137 4.10 -4.38 14.36
CA LEU A 137 4.20 -3.22 15.25
C LEU A 137 3.56 -1.94 14.67
N HIS A 138 2.87 -2.03 13.52
CA HIS A 138 2.11 -0.90 12.98
C HIS A 138 0.92 -0.53 13.87
N MET A 139 0.47 0.72 13.80
CA MET A 139 -0.76 1.19 14.45
C MET A 139 -1.90 1.30 13.44
N ALA A 140 -1.66 1.94 12.29
CA ALA A 140 -2.64 2.29 11.30
C ALA A 140 -2.62 1.36 10.08
N GLY A 141 -1.87 0.26 10.08
CA GLY A 141 -1.90 -0.74 9.02
C GLY A 141 -1.14 -0.35 7.75
N GLU A 142 -0.18 0.58 7.84
CA GLU A 142 0.69 0.87 6.70
C GLU A 142 1.68 -0.27 6.44
N TRP A 143 2.10 -0.40 5.19
CA TRP A 143 3.07 -1.41 4.76
C TRP A 143 4.11 -0.81 3.82
N LEU A 144 5.32 -1.38 3.81
CA LEU A 144 6.43 -0.99 2.94
C LEU A 144 6.60 -1.94 1.74
N VAL A 145 6.50 -3.24 2.01
CA VAL A 145 6.70 -4.32 1.03
C VAL A 145 5.38 -5.07 0.84
N GLY A 146 4.91 -5.14 -0.40
CA GLY A 146 3.61 -5.68 -0.77
C GLY A 146 3.47 -5.72 -2.29
N GLY A 147 2.27 -5.40 -2.79
CA GLY A 147 1.99 -5.29 -4.22
C GLY A 147 2.55 -4.02 -4.88
N VAL A 148 2.16 -3.79 -6.13
CA VAL A 148 2.57 -2.61 -6.90
C VAL A 148 1.60 -1.45 -6.72
N GLU A 149 2.07 -0.38 -6.09
CA GLU A 149 1.35 0.89 -6.04
C GLU A 149 2.30 2.08 -5.95
N ALA A 150 1.76 3.29 -6.12
CA ALA A 150 2.54 4.52 -6.21
C ALA A 150 3.47 4.75 -4.99
N LYS A 151 3.05 4.32 -3.78
CA LYS A 151 3.85 4.50 -2.56
C LYS A 151 5.15 3.70 -2.55
N CYS A 152 5.19 2.55 -3.21
CA CYS A 152 6.39 1.70 -3.24
C CYS A 152 7.55 2.44 -3.91
N PHE A 153 7.27 3.14 -5.02
CA PHE A 153 8.22 4.03 -5.68
C PHE A 153 8.60 5.21 -4.80
N ALA A 154 7.63 5.81 -4.11
CA ALA A 154 7.89 6.93 -3.20
C ALA A 154 8.84 6.54 -2.05
N TYR A 155 8.68 5.37 -1.43
CA TYR A 155 9.60 4.89 -0.40
C TYR A 155 11.00 4.62 -0.93
N ALA A 156 11.17 4.08 -2.14
CA ALA A 156 12.48 3.90 -2.74
C ALA A 156 13.23 5.24 -2.91
N PHE A 157 12.54 6.28 -3.39
CA PHE A 157 13.12 7.62 -3.49
C PHE A 157 13.33 8.27 -2.11
N ALA A 158 12.46 8.01 -1.13
CA ALA A 158 12.63 8.49 0.24
C ALA A 158 13.88 7.90 0.91
N PHE A 159 14.12 6.59 0.80
CA PHE A 159 15.35 5.97 1.31
C PHE A 159 16.60 6.44 0.58
N TRP A 160 16.49 6.67 -0.74
CA TRP A 160 17.57 7.28 -1.50
C TRP A 160 17.90 8.68 -0.99
N ALA A 161 16.89 9.51 -0.76
CA ALA A 161 17.03 10.85 -0.22
C ALA A 161 17.66 10.83 1.18
N LEU A 162 17.21 9.94 2.07
CA LEU A 162 17.84 9.76 3.38
C LEU A 162 19.31 9.37 3.26
N GLY A 163 19.65 8.42 2.38
CA GLY A 163 21.05 8.07 2.11
C GLY A 163 21.90 9.26 1.63
N ASP A 164 21.30 10.19 0.89
CA ASP A 164 21.97 11.41 0.45
C ASP A 164 22.11 12.47 1.55
N ALA A 165 21.09 12.65 2.40
CA ALA A 165 21.18 13.49 3.59
C ALA A 165 22.27 12.97 4.55
N LEU A 166 22.31 11.64 4.77
CA LEU A 166 23.38 10.97 5.51
C LEU A 166 24.75 11.08 4.84
N SER A 167 24.83 11.45 3.56
CA SER A 167 26.09 11.71 2.85
C SER A 167 26.39 13.21 2.69
N ASP A 168 25.69 14.08 3.43
CA ASP A 168 25.82 15.54 3.37
C ASP A 168 25.48 16.15 1.99
N ARG A 169 24.74 15.40 1.15
CA ARG A 169 24.25 15.84 -0.17
C ARG A 169 22.79 16.28 -0.10
N TRP A 170 22.52 17.28 0.72
CA TRP A 170 21.17 17.73 1.07
C TRP A 170 20.35 18.23 -0.12
N ASN A 171 20.94 18.96 -1.08
CA ASN A 171 20.19 19.37 -2.27
C ASN A 171 19.61 18.18 -3.05
N ARG A 172 20.41 17.11 -3.17
CA ARG A 172 19.97 15.90 -3.86
C ARG A 172 18.90 15.14 -3.07
N ALA A 173 19.01 15.15 -1.74
CA ALA A 173 17.97 14.60 -0.86
C ALA A 173 16.62 15.29 -1.08
N TRP A 174 16.59 16.63 -1.13
CA TRP A 174 15.35 17.38 -1.37
C TRP A 174 14.76 17.13 -2.76
N ILE A 175 15.61 17.02 -3.79
CA ILE A 175 15.16 16.67 -5.14
C ILE A 175 14.48 15.29 -5.15
N PHE A 176 15.11 14.28 -4.55
CA PHE A 176 14.53 12.93 -4.49
C PHE A 176 13.27 12.86 -3.63
N LEU A 177 13.16 13.65 -2.56
CA LEU A 177 11.89 13.78 -1.83
C LEU A 177 10.81 14.51 -2.65
N GLY A 178 11.20 15.43 -3.52
CA GLY A 178 10.33 16.00 -4.54
C GLY A 178 9.77 14.94 -5.49
N VAL A 179 10.64 14.06 -6.00
CA VAL A 179 10.24 12.91 -6.83
C VAL A 179 9.33 11.95 -6.04
N ALA A 180 9.68 11.62 -4.79
CA ALA A 180 8.85 10.78 -3.93
C ALA A 180 7.45 11.37 -3.73
N SER A 181 7.37 12.70 -3.55
CA SER A 181 6.10 13.42 -3.35
C SER A 181 5.27 13.47 -4.63
N ALA A 182 5.93 13.54 -5.80
CA ALA A 182 5.25 13.46 -7.09
C ALA A 182 4.61 12.09 -7.34
N PHE A 183 5.27 10.99 -6.93
CA PHE A 183 4.68 9.65 -7.00
C PHE A 183 3.54 9.46 -5.98
N HIS A 184 3.76 9.85 -4.73
CA HIS A 184 2.76 9.68 -3.68
C HIS A 184 2.88 10.79 -2.63
N VAL A 185 1.98 11.77 -2.73
CA VAL A 185 1.99 13.02 -1.94
C VAL A 185 2.12 12.75 -0.44
N LEU A 186 1.37 11.80 0.10
CA LEU A 186 1.38 11.53 1.54
C LEU A 186 2.67 10.84 2.01
N VAL A 187 3.35 10.06 1.17
CA VAL A 187 4.59 9.38 1.59
C VAL A 187 5.76 10.33 1.42
N GLY A 188 5.93 10.88 0.22
CA GLY A 188 7.01 11.83 -0.05
C GLY A 188 6.86 13.12 0.76
N GLY A 189 5.66 13.70 0.80
CA GLY A 189 5.39 14.97 1.49
C GLY A 189 5.61 14.87 2.99
N TRP A 190 5.14 13.80 3.64
CA TRP A 190 5.45 13.59 5.05
C TRP A 190 6.93 13.29 5.29
N MET A 191 7.62 12.59 4.39
CA MET A 191 9.07 12.41 4.49
C MET A 191 9.85 13.73 4.33
N VAL A 192 9.37 14.71 3.54
CA VAL A 192 9.90 16.09 3.54
C VAL A 192 9.76 16.71 4.91
N VAL A 193 8.57 16.64 5.51
CA VAL A 193 8.32 17.20 6.85
C VAL A 193 9.20 16.53 7.90
N CYS A 194 9.34 15.20 7.88
CA CYS A 194 10.18 14.47 8.81
C CYS A 194 11.67 14.81 8.64
N LEU A 195 12.18 14.96 7.41
CA LEU A 195 13.56 15.38 7.18
C LEU A 195 13.79 16.84 7.58
N MET A 196 12.80 17.72 7.37
CA MET A 196 12.86 19.11 7.82
C MET A 196 12.88 19.19 9.35
N PHE A 197 12.05 18.38 10.02
CA PHE A 197 12.08 18.26 11.47
C PHE A 197 13.47 17.80 11.96
N SER A 198 14.06 16.78 11.33
CA SER A 198 15.43 16.34 11.63
C SER A 198 16.45 17.46 11.44
N TRP A 199 16.35 18.23 10.34
CA TRP A 199 17.20 19.39 10.07
C TRP A 199 17.09 20.48 11.16
N LEU A 200 15.90 20.68 11.73
CA LEU A 200 15.67 21.63 12.83
C LEU A 200 16.28 21.16 14.16
N VAL A 201 16.07 19.90 14.55
CA VAL A 201 16.47 19.37 15.87
C VAL A 201 17.92 18.86 15.92
N CYS A 202 18.60 18.80 14.78
CA CYS A 202 20.00 18.39 14.65
C CYS A 202 20.91 19.55 14.20
N PRO A 203 21.06 20.63 15.00
CA PRO A 203 21.75 21.84 14.58
C PRO A 203 23.25 21.65 14.28
N LYS A 204 23.87 20.59 14.80
CA LYS A 204 25.28 20.26 14.50
C LYS A 204 25.45 19.63 13.12
N GLN A 205 24.42 18.95 12.61
CA GLN A 205 24.43 18.23 11.34
C GLN A 205 23.71 19.01 10.22
N ARG A 206 23.10 20.15 10.55
CA ARG A 206 22.30 20.93 9.60
C ARG A 206 23.18 21.83 8.70
N PRO A 207 23.07 21.74 7.36
CA PRO A 207 23.63 22.76 6.49
C PRO A 207 22.83 24.07 6.59
N ARG A 208 23.42 25.19 6.15
CA ARG A 208 22.74 26.49 6.11
C ARG A 208 21.53 26.43 5.17
N LEU A 209 20.42 27.09 5.53
CA LEU A 209 19.19 27.09 4.71
C LEU A 209 19.45 27.54 3.26
N VAL A 210 20.25 28.60 3.08
CA VAL A 210 20.62 29.12 1.75
C VAL A 210 21.32 28.06 0.89
N SER A 211 22.11 27.17 1.48
CA SER A 211 22.83 26.12 0.75
C SER A 211 21.94 24.98 0.27
N ILE A 212 20.77 24.79 0.89
CA ILE A 212 19.79 23.75 0.52
C ILE A 212 18.60 24.30 -0.28
N LEU A 213 18.51 25.62 -0.40
CA LEU A 213 17.43 26.30 -1.10
C LEU A 213 17.29 25.86 -2.56
N PRO A 214 18.37 25.68 -3.37
CA PRO A 214 18.23 25.19 -4.73
C PRO A 214 17.55 23.81 -4.80
N GLY A 215 17.95 22.88 -3.93
CA GLY A 215 17.34 21.55 -3.87
C GLY A 215 15.89 21.57 -3.38
N LEU A 216 15.55 22.46 -2.43
CA LEU A 216 14.17 22.68 -2.00
C LEU A 216 13.30 23.24 -3.12
N LEU A 217 13.80 24.21 -3.88
CA LEU A 217 13.07 24.82 -5.01
C LEU A 217 12.87 23.82 -6.15
N ILE A 218 13.93 23.11 -6.55
CA ILE A 218 13.85 22.10 -7.62
C ILE A 218 12.97 20.92 -7.17
N GLY A 219 13.20 20.39 -5.97
CA GLY A 219 12.40 19.30 -5.41
C GLY A 219 10.93 19.70 -5.24
N GLY A 220 10.68 20.91 -4.73
CA GLY A 220 9.34 21.49 -4.64
C GLY A 220 8.67 21.58 -6.01
N SER A 221 9.37 22.08 -7.02
CA SER A 221 8.86 22.17 -8.40
C SER A 221 8.50 20.80 -8.98
N ILE A 222 9.32 19.77 -8.74
CA ILE A 222 9.01 18.39 -9.15
C ILE A 222 7.77 17.86 -8.42
N SER A 223 7.66 18.14 -7.11
CA SER A 223 6.51 17.66 -6.32
C SER A 223 5.18 18.20 -6.82
N LEU A 224 5.16 19.42 -7.40
CA LEU A 224 3.95 20.02 -7.96
C LEU A 224 3.33 19.19 -9.08
N VAL A 225 4.11 18.37 -9.79
CA VAL A 225 3.57 17.46 -10.83
C VAL A 225 2.59 16.44 -10.23
N GLY A 226 2.80 16.01 -8.99
CA GLY A 226 1.85 15.12 -8.29
C GLY A 226 0.85 15.86 -7.40
N VAL A 227 1.28 16.95 -6.75
CA VAL A 227 0.45 17.69 -5.77
C VAL A 227 -0.60 18.55 -6.46
N LEU A 228 -0.24 19.27 -7.52
CA LEU A 228 -1.14 20.24 -8.14
C LEU A 228 -2.40 19.58 -8.73
N PRO A 229 -2.31 18.47 -9.51
CA PRO A 229 -3.51 17.79 -9.99
C PRO A 229 -4.44 17.37 -8.84
N LEU A 230 -3.88 16.82 -7.76
CA LEU A 230 -4.63 16.40 -6.57
C LEU A 230 -5.39 17.57 -5.90
N LEU A 231 -4.77 18.75 -5.80
CA LEU A 231 -5.42 19.95 -5.26
C LEU A 231 -6.53 20.47 -6.18
N LEU A 232 -6.37 20.31 -7.49
CA LEU A 232 -7.34 20.75 -8.50
C LEU A 232 -8.51 19.77 -8.66
N LEU A 233 -8.37 18.51 -8.23
CA LEU A 233 -9.43 17.49 -8.34
C LEU A 233 -10.77 17.92 -7.72
N ASN A 234 -10.74 18.78 -6.71
CA ASN A 234 -11.93 19.22 -5.97
C ASN A 234 -12.45 20.60 -6.40
N GLY A 235 -11.97 21.15 -7.52
CA GLY A 235 -12.28 22.52 -7.95
C GLY A 235 -13.78 22.79 -8.21
N GLU A 236 -14.55 21.75 -8.54
CA GLU A 236 -15.98 21.86 -8.84
C GLU A 236 -16.89 21.66 -7.60
N ALA A 237 -16.37 21.12 -6.50
CA ALA A 237 -17.16 20.82 -5.31
C ALA A 237 -17.38 22.07 -4.44
N SER A 238 -18.61 22.28 -3.98
CA SER A 238 -18.90 23.30 -2.97
C SER A 238 -18.23 22.97 -1.62
N PRO A 239 -18.03 23.97 -0.73
CA PRO A 239 -17.45 23.72 0.59
C PRO A 239 -18.24 22.72 1.46
N VAL A 240 -19.56 22.61 1.24
CA VAL A 240 -20.43 21.65 1.94
C VAL A 240 -20.21 20.25 1.39
N GLU A 241 -20.20 20.08 0.06
CA GLU A 241 -19.92 18.81 -0.60
C GLU A 241 -18.53 18.27 -0.22
N SER A 242 -17.52 19.13 -0.22
CA SER A 242 -16.15 18.75 0.18
C SER A 242 -16.07 18.29 1.64
N SER A 243 -16.84 18.91 2.54
CA SER A 243 -16.94 18.48 3.94
C SER A 243 -17.54 17.09 4.07
N TRP A 244 -18.64 16.81 3.35
CA TRP A 244 -19.28 15.50 3.36
C TRP A 244 -18.44 14.42 2.67
N ALA A 245 -17.77 14.75 1.57
CA ALA A 245 -16.85 13.83 0.91
C ALA A 245 -15.71 13.42 1.84
N SER A 246 -15.13 14.39 2.56
CA SER A 246 -14.11 14.14 3.59
C SER A 246 -14.64 13.26 4.72
N TYR A 247 -15.87 13.53 5.19
CA TYR A 247 -16.53 12.71 6.20
C TYR A 247 -16.66 11.24 5.77
N TYR A 248 -17.24 10.98 4.60
CA TYR A 248 -17.43 9.62 4.11
C TYR A 248 -16.09 8.90 3.85
N TYR A 249 -15.09 9.63 3.35
CA TYR A 249 -13.75 9.08 3.19
C TYR A 249 -13.14 8.64 4.53
N VAL A 250 -13.17 9.52 5.53
CA VAL A 250 -12.47 9.32 6.81
C VAL A 250 -13.22 8.35 7.71
N TYR A 251 -14.51 8.57 7.97
CA TYR A 251 -15.26 7.79 8.96
C TYR A 251 -15.92 6.54 8.37
N GLU A 252 -16.43 6.58 7.14
CA GLU A 252 -17.11 5.40 6.58
C GLU A 252 -16.15 4.45 5.85
N ARG A 253 -15.16 4.99 5.12
CA ARG A 253 -14.30 4.18 4.25
C ARG A 253 -12.97 3.78 4.90
N LEU A 254 -12.32 4.68 5.64
CA LEU A 254 -10.94 4.52 6.09
C LEU A 254 -10.72 4.82 7.58
N ALA A 255 -11.75 4.66 8.41
CA ALA A 255 -11.64 4.93 9.85
C ALA A 255 -10.49 4.14 10.49
N HIS A 256 -10.35 2.87 10.11
CA HIS A 256 -9.27 1.97 10.56
C HIS A 256 -7.85 2.39 10.15
N HIS A 257 -7.68 3.42 9.31
CA HIS A 257 -6.38 4.01 8.95
C HIS A 257 -6.23 5.46 9.42
N LEU A 258 -7.33 6.18 9.69
CA LEU A 258 -7.33 7.65 9.83
C LEU A 258 -7.86 8.17 11.16
N VAL A 259 -8.57 7.33 11.92
CA VAL A 259 -9.31 7.76 13.11
C VAL A 259 -8.81 6.94 14.31
N VAL A 260 -7.89 7.51 15.10
CA VAL A 260 -7.14 6.75 16.10
C VAL A 260 -8.03 6.02 17.11
N HIS A 261 -9.13 6.63 17.54
CA HIS A 261 -10.04 6.01 18.51
C HIS A 261 -10.82 4.80 17.96
N THR A 262 -10.78 4.57 16.64
CA THR A 262 -11.37 3.37 16.01
C THR A 262 -10.34 2.25 15.77
N PHE A 263 -9.05 2.52 15.98
CA PHE A 263 -8.01 1.52 15.81
C PHE A 263 -8.12 0.45 16.90
N SER A 264 -7.71 -0.78 16.57
CA SER A 264 -7.58 -1.84 17.56
C SER A 264 -6.61 -1.43 18.67
N TRP A 265 -7.06 -1.53 19.92
CA TRP A 265 -6.24 -1.27 21.11
C TRP A 265 -4.90 -2.03 21.08
N GLN A 266 -4.89 -3.25 20.54
CA GLN A 266 -3.67 -4.06 20.45
C GLN A 266 -2.63 -3.41 19.52
N PHE A 267 -3.05 -2.81 18.41
CA PHE A 267 -2.15 -2.12 17.48
C PHE A 267 -1.61 -0.83 18.09
N GLN A 268 -2.46 -0.06 18.79
CA GLN A 268 -2.03 1.14 19.52
C GLN A 268 -0.95 0.81 20.56
N VAL A 269 -1.17 -0.22 21.39
CA VAL A 269 -0.23 -0.61 22.45
C VAL A 269 1.10 -1.10 21.86
N ARG A 270 1.07 -2.00 20.86
CA ARG A 270 2.29 -2.53 20.24
C ARG A 270 3.12 -1.41 19.60
N PHE A 271 2.48 -0.51 18.87
CA PHE A 271 3.14 0.63 18.27
C PHE A 271 3.72 1.58 19.32
N ALA A 272 2.96 1.91 20.37
CA ALA A 272 3.43 2.78 21.45
C ALA A 272 4.66 2.18 22.15
N LEU A 273 4.66 0.88 22.44
CA LEU A 273 5.82 0.18 23.00
C LEU A 273 7.00 0.21 22.03
N ALA A 274 6.79 -0.03 20.74
CA ALA A 274 7.84 0.05 19.73
C ALA A 274 8.44 1.47 19.65
N ALA A 275 7.61 2.51 19.72
CA ALA A 275 8.05 3.90 19.75
C ALA A 275 8.84 4.25 21.02
N ILE A 276 8.44 3.74 22.19
CA ILE A 276 9.17 3.93 23.45
C ILE A 276 10.55 3.25 23.37
N VAL A 277 10.61 1.98 22.94
CA VAL A 277 11.89 1.26 22.80
C VAL A 277 12.76 1.93 21.75
N TRP A 278 12.19 2.38 20.63
CA TRP A 278 12.89 3.19 19.64
C TRP A 278 13.47 4.46 20.27
N ALA A 279 12.70 5.22 21.05
CA ALA A 279 13.17 6.46 21.70
C ALA A 279 14.32 6.19 22.68
N ILE A 280 14.24 5.11 23.46
CA ILE A 280 15.33 4.68 24.37
C ILE A 280 16.59 4.37 23.56
N THR A 281 16.47 3.56 22.50
CA THR A 281 17.63 3.18 21.68
C THR A 281 18.22 4.38 20.93
N ALA A 282 17.39 5.29 20.42
CA ALA A 282 17.82 6.54 19.81
C ALA A 282 18.57 7.43 20.80
N TRP A 283 18.11 7.50 22.06
CA TRP A 283 18.81 8.22 23.13
C TRP A 283 20.19 7.62 23.43
N LEU A 284 20.30 6.29 23.48
CA LEU A 284 21.59 5.61 23.70
C LEU A 284 22.59 5.88 22.55
N LEU A 285 22.09 6.04 21.34
CA LEU A 285 22.87 6.28 20.13
C LEU A 285 23.03 7.77 19.76
N ARG A 286 22.61 8.70 20.63
CA ARG A 286 22.57 10.15 20.34
C ARG A 286 23.92 10.80 20.01
N SER A 287 25.02 10.11 20.32
CA SER A 287 26.39 10.54 20.02
C SER A 287 26.82 10.24 18.59
N ASP A 288 26.10 9.37 17.86
CA ASP A 288 26.39 9.06 16.46
C ASP A 288 25.67 10.06 15.54
N ASP A 289 26.44 10.83 14.77
CA ASP A 289 25.92 11.91 13.93
C ASP A 289 24.96 11.41 12.85
N LYS A 290 25.21 10.25 12.24
CA LYS A 290 24.40 9.72 11.15
C LYS A 290 23.10 9.14 11.70
N LEU A 291 23.18 8.39 12.81
CA LEU A 291 21.98 7.90 13.50
C LEU A 291 21.15 9.03 14.11
N ARG A 292 21.77 10.14 14.50
CA ARG A 292 21.03 11.32 14.97
C ARG A 292 20.15 11.91 13.87
N ILE A 293 20.63 11.99 12.63
CA ILE A 293 19.81 12.44 11.48
C ILE A 293 18.65 11.47 11.25
N LEU A 294 18.93 10.17 11.17
CA LEU A 294 17.90 9.15 10.95
C LEU A 294 16.85 9.15 12.06
N ASN A 295 17.27 9.13 13.33
CA ASN A 295 16.37 9.16 14.46
C ASN A 295 15.62 10.50 14.57
N GLY A 296 16.19 11.60 14.07
CA GLY A 296 15.45 12.86 13.89
C GLY A 296 14.28 12.72 12.91
N VAL A 297 14.45 11.97 11.81
CA VAL A 297 13.37 11.69 10.85
C VAL A 297 12.29 10.82 11.49
N VAL A 298 12.69 9.76 12.21
CA VAL A 298 11.74 8.90 12.93
C VAL A 298 10.99 9.70 14.00
N ALA A 299 11.68 10.58 14.75
CA ALA A 299 11.05 11.48 15.70
C ALA A 299 10.02 12.39 15.03
N GLY A 300 10.35 12.95 13.86
CA GLY A 300 9.40 13.73 13.06
C GLY A 300 8.14 12.94 12.71
N SER A 301 8.27 11.65 12.38
CA SER A 301 7.10 10.80 12.11
C SER A 301 6.24 10.54 13.36
N VAL A 302 6.85 10.40 14.54
CA VAL A 302 6.11 10.29 15.81
C VAL A 302 5.41 11.60 16.16
N VAL A 303 6.03 12.74 15.87
CA VAL A 303 5.37 14.05 16.03
C VAL A 303 4.13 14.16 15.15
N LEU A 304 4.18 13.66 13.90
CA LEU A 304 2.98 13.61 13.04
C LEU A 304 1.87 12.73 13.65
N VAL A 305 2.21 11.59 14.25
CA VAL A 305 1.24 10.75 14.99
C VAL A 305 0.57 11.54 16.12
N LEU A 306 1.37 12.25 16.94
CA LEU A 306 0.84 13.06 18.04
C LEU A 306 -0.07 14.18 17.54
N ILE A 307 0.25 14.81 16.41
CA ILE A 307 -0.62 15.80 15.76
C ILE A 307 -1.92 15.15 15.30
N GLY A 308 -1.86 13.98 14.65
CA GLY A 308 -3.06 13.24 14.24
C GLY A 308 -3.97 12.87 15.42
N ILE A 309 -3.39 12.40 16.54
CA ILE A 309 -4.13 12.14 17.79
C ILE A 309 -4.76 13.43 18.31
N ALA A 310 -4.01 14.54 18.35
CA ALA A 310 -4.53 15.82 18.80
C ALA A 310 -5.70 16.31 17.93
N ILE A 311 -5.58 16.22 16.60
CA ILE A 311 -6.65 16.56 15.66
C ILE A 311 -7.88 15.71 15.96
N ASP A 312 -7.74 14.39 16.00
CA ASP A 312 -8.87 13.48 16.25
C ASP A 312 -9.57 13.82 17.57
N GLN A 313 -8.81 13.90 18.67
CA GLN A 313 -9.36 14.07 20.01
C GLN A 313 -9.91 15.47 20.27
N ILE A 314 -9.26 16.53 19.77
CA ILE A 314 -9.75 17.91 19.94
C ILE A 314 -11.03 18.11 19.14
N PHE A 315 -11.08 17.69 17.87
CA PHE A 315 -12.26 17.90 17.04
C PHE A 315 -13.45 17.04 17.47
N ILE A 316 -13.23 15.83 17.99
CA ILE A 316 -14.32 14.98 18.46
C ILE A 316 -14.80 15.33 19.88
N VAL A 317 -13.90 15.55 20.83
CA VAL A 317 -14.26 15.72 22.25
C VAL A 317 -14.48 17.18 22.63
N VAL A 318 -13.60 18.08 22.16
CA VAL A 318 -13.56 19.47 22.63
C VAL A 318 -14.40 20.39 21.75
N LEU A 319 -14.16 20.36 20.44
CA LEU A 319 -14.82 21.27 19.49
C LEU A 319 -16.15 20.73 18.96
N GLN A 320 -16.34 19.41 18.99
CA GLN A 320 -17.49 18.72 18.39
C GLN A 320 -17.71 19.07 16.90
N ASP A 321 -16.64 19.45 16.19
CA ASP A 321 -16.63 19.80 14.76
C ASP A 321 -15.94 18.70 13.94
N TRP A 322 -16.57 17.54 13.95
CA TRP A 322 -16.19 16.36 13.18
C TRP A 322 -15.97 16.62 11.66
N LEU A 323 -16.73 17.52 11.03
CA LEU A 323 -16.59 17.82 9.60
C LEU A 323 -15.24 18.48 9.30
N THR A 324 -14.85 19.51 10.06
CA THR A 324 -13.53 20.13 9.90
C THR A 324 -12.41 19.15 10.28
N GLY A 325 -12.62 18.36 11.34
CA GLY A 325 -11.69 17.31 11.75
C GLY A 325 -11.36 16.35 10.60
N THR A 326 -12.37 15.90 9.84
CA THR A 326 -12.17 14.95 8.73
C THR A 326 -11.31 15.51 7.59
N LYS A 327 -11.42 16.80 7.29
CA LYS A 327 -10.57 17.45 6.26
C LYS A 327 -9.09 17.33 6.62
N LEU A 328 -8.77 17.45 7.90
CA LEU A 328 -7.41 17.31 8.41
C LEU A 328 -6.99 15.85 8.52
N LEU A 329 -7.85 14.97 9.07
CA LEU A 329 -7.55 13.54 9.24
C LEU A 329 -7.32 12.82 7.91
N ARG A 330 -7.93 13.28 6.81
CA ARG A 330 -7.69 12.77 5.43
C ARG A 330 -6.23 12.85 4.98
N LEU A 331 -5.37 13.57 5.71
CA LEU A 331 -3.94 13.69 5.44
C LEU A 331 -3.08 12.54 6.02
N TYR A 332 -3.65 11.45 6.56
CA TYR A 332 -2.90 10.23 6.94
C TYR A 332 -1.71 10.46 7.90
N TRP A 333 -1.96 11.14 9.03
CA TRP A 333 -0.95 11.50 10.03
C TRP A 333 -0.12 10.35 10.61
N TYR A 334 -0.62 9.11 10.55
CA TYR A 334 0.02 7.93 11.14
C TYR A 334 0.91 7.14 10.17
N ARG A 335 0.74 7.37 8.86
CA ARG A 335 1.27 6.51 7.77
C ARG A 335 2.79 6.33 7.82
N VAL A 336 3.55 7.43 7.92
CA VAL A 336 5.01 7.34 7.87
C VAL A 336 5.57 6.67 9.13
N ALA A 337 4.94 6.86 10.29
CA ALA A 337 5.46 6.33 11.54
C ALA A 337 5.33 4.80 11.64
N ASP A 338 4.26 4.22 11.10
CA ASP A 338 4.09 2.77 10.96
C ASP A 338 5.26 2.09 10.23
N VAL A 339 5.94 2.83 9.33
CA VAL A 339 7.12 2.35 8.60
C VAL A 339 8.41 2.76 9.30
N MET A 340 8.55 4.03 9.66
CA MET A 340 9.83 4.58 10.13
C MET A 340 10.19 4.16 11.55
N VAL A 341 9.21 3.95 12.45
CA VAL A 341 9.49 3.51 13.83
C VAL A 341 10.06 2.09 13.86
N PRO A 342 9.45 1.07 13.22
CA PRO A 342 10.03 -0.27 13.19
C PRO A 342 11.39 -0.33 12.48
N LEU A 343 11.57 0.41 11.38
CA LEU A 343 12.86 0.47 10.69
C LEU A 343 13.94 1.14 11.54
N GLY A 344 13.61 2.28 12.17
CA GLY A 344 14.52 2.98 13.08
C GLY A 344 14.93 2.12 14.26
N LEU A 345 13.97 1.40 14.84
CA LEU A 345 14.22 0.44 15.92
C LEU A 345 15.15 -0.69 15.46
N ALA A 346 14.90 -1.28 14.29
CA ALA A 346 15.74 -2.35 13.75
C ALA A 346 17.18 -1.89 13.49
N ILE A 347 17.36 -0.71 12.89
CA ILE A 347 18.69 -0.12 12.64
C ILE A 347 19.41 0.15 13.97
N ASN A 348 18.73 0.78 14.93
CA ASN A 348 19.30 1.07 16.24
C ASN A 348 19.69 -0.22 16.98
N ALA A 349 18.85 -1.26 16.92
CA ALA A 349 19.12 -2.54 17.55
C ALA A 349 20.40 -3.19 16.98
N VAL A 350 20.58 -3.19 15.65
CA VAL A 350 21.79 -3.75 15.02
C VAL A 350 23.05 -2.98 15.44
N VAL A 351 22.99 -1.65 15.53
CA VAL A 351 24.14 -0.84 15.95
C VAL A 351 24.45 -1.00 17.44
N LEU A 352 23.44 -1.03 18.32
CA LEU A 352 23.64 -1.27 19.75
C LEU A 352 24.21 -2.66 20.03
N CYS A 353 23.70 -3.68 19.34
CA CYS A 353 24.23 -5.04 19.44
C CYS A 353 25.73 -5.08 19.14
N ARG A 354 26.21 -4.30 18.18
CA ARG A 354 27.63 -4.15 17.90
C ARG A 354 28.37 -3.46 19.06
N GLN A 355 27.88 -2.31 19.52
CA GLN A 355 28.56 -1.50 20.54
C GLN A 355 28.73 -2.25 21.86
N TYR A 356 27.71 -2.99 22.31
CA TYR A 356 27.73 -3.70 23.59
C TYR A 356 28.33 -5.09 23.54
N ARG A 357 28.47 -5.72 22.35
CA ARG A 357 29.11 -7.04 22.21
C ARG A 357 30.56 -7.05 22.71
N LEU A 358 31.25 -5.91 22.68
CA LEU A 358 32.61 -5.77 23.21
C LEU A 358 32.65 -5.75 24.76
N ASN A 359 31.60 -5.24 25.41
CA ASN A 359 31.58 -5.02 26.86
C ASN A 359 30.86 -6.13 27.62
N ALA A 360 29.83 -6.74 27.03
CA ALA A 360 29.00 -7.77 27.67
C ALA A 360 28.66 -8.92 26.70
N PRO A 361 29.66 -9.64 26.16
CA PRO A 361 29.48 -10.56 25.03
C PRO A 361 28.46 -11.68 25.29
N ARG A 362 28.38 -12.21 26.52
CA ARG A 362 27.42 -13.27 26.86
C ARG A 362 25.97 -12.77 26.87
N LEU A 363 25.69 -11.67 27.59
CA LEU A 363 24.35 -11.09 27.67
C LEU A 363 23.89 -10.60 26.29
N THR A 364 24.75 -9.86 25.58
CA THR A 364 24.45 -9.40 24.21
C THR A 364 24.22 -10.59 23.28
N GLY A 365 24.99 -11.68 23.39
CA GLY A 365 24.78 -12.89 22.63
C GLY A 365 23.41 -13.54 22.87
N VAL A 366 22.99 -13.65 24.13
CA VAL A 366 21.66 -14.18 24.49
C VAL A 366 20.54 -13.28 23.94
N CYS A 367 20.64 -11.95 24.11
CA CYS A 367 19.66 -11.01 23.59
C CYS A 367 19.55 -11.05 22.06
N ILE A 368 20.69 -11.07 21.35
CA ILE A 368 20.71 -11.20 19.88
C ILE A 368 20.08 -12.52 19.46
N THR A 369 20.45 -13.63 20.11
CA THR A 369 19.90 -14.95 19.77
C THR A 369 18.40 -14.98 19.95
N GLY A 370 17.90 -14.47 21.09
CA GLY A 370 16.46 -14.36 21.35
C GLY A 370 15.75 -13.50 20.32
N LEU A 371 16.30 -12.33 19.96
CA LEU A 371 15.73 -11.45 18.94
C LEU A 371 15.72 -12.09 17.55
N VAL A 372 16.82 -12.75 17.16
CA VAL A 372 16.92 -13.46 15.88
C VAL A 372 15.90 -14.58 15.81
N VAL A 373 15.76 -15.38 16.87
CA VAL A 373 14.73 -16.44 16.95
C VAL A 373 13.33 -15.84 16.85
N LEU A 374 13.04 -14.75 17.56
CA LEU A 374 11.74 -14.08 17.49
C LEU A 374 11.42 -13.57 16.08
N VAL A 375 12.36 -12.85 15.45
CA VAL A 375 12.21 -12.34 14.09
C VAL A 375 12.06 -13.48 13.09
N PHE A 376 12.83 -14.56 13.26
CA PHE A 376 12.74 -15.74 12.40
C PHE A 376 11.39 -16.44 12.53
N LEU A 377 10.87 -16.64 13.75
CA LEU A 377 9.56 -17.26 13.96
C LEU A 377 8.43 -16.41 13.38
N ALA A 378 8.47 -15.09 13.60
CA ALA A 378 7.50 -14.15 13.04
C ALA A 378 7.56 -14.13 11.50
N MET A 379 8.77 -14.15 10.93
CA MET A 379 9.00 -14.28 9.50
C MET A 379 8.46 -15.60 8.95
N ALA A 380 8.76 -16.73 9.60
CA ALA A 380 8.31 -18.05 9.17
C ALA A 380 6.79 -18.16 9.21
N PHE A 381 6.13 -17.61 10.24
CA PHE A 381 4.68 -17.55 10.31
C PHE A 381 4.09 -16.73 9.15
N ARG A 382 4.66 -15.55 8.88
CA ARG A 382 4.21 -14.69 7.78
C ARG A 382 4.41 -15.35 6.40
N ILE A 383 5.56 -15.98 6.17
CA ILE A 383 5.83 -16.71 4.93
C ILE A 383 4.86 -17.89 4.81
N GLY A 384 4.64 -18.65 5.88
CA GLY A 384 3.66 -19.73 5.93
C GLY A 384 2.27 -19.24 5.50
N ASP A 385 1.75 -18.21 6.17
CA ASP A 385 0.46 -17.57 5.87
C ASP A 385 0.33 -17.19 4.38
N ARG A 386 1.37 -16.61 3.78
CA ARG A 386 1.35 -16.21 2.36
C ARG A 386 1.49 -17.37 1.38
N TRP A 387 2.28 -18.39 1.70
CA TRP A 387 2.60 -19.48 0.78
C TRP A 387 1.62 -20.66 0.87
N THR A 388 0.88 -20.77 1.97
CA THR A 388 -0.21 -21.74 2.12
C THR A 388 -1.59 -21.13 1.88
N ALA A 389 -1.66 -19.85 1.50
CA ALA A 389 -2.91 -19.18 1.15
C ALA A 389 -3.60 -19.89 -0.03
N MET A 390 -4.89 -20.15 0.09
CA MET A 390 -5.69 -20.80 -0.97
C MET A 390 -6.14 -19.84 -2.08
N ALA A 391 -5.95 -18.53 -1.89
CA ALA A 391 -6.39 -17.49 -2.81
C ALA A 391 -5.52 -16.23 -2.68
N SER A 392 -5.67 -15.31 -3.63
CA SER A 392 -4.91 -14.06 -3.65
C SER A 392 -5.17 -13.22 -2.38
N PRO A 393 -4.20 -12.41 -1.92
CA PRO A 393 -4.42 -11.51 -0.80
C PRO A 393 -5.59 -10.55 -0.99
N ALA A 394 -5.82 -10.06 -2.21
CA ALA A 394 -6.97 -9.21 -2.50
C ALA A 394 -8.30 -9.96 -2.27
N ASP A 395 -8.41 -11.19 -2.79
CA ASP A 395 -9.59 -12.02 -2.62
C ASP A 395 -9.79 -12.42 -1.15
N LEU A 396 -8.73 -12.81 -0.42
CA LEU A 396 -8.84 -13.14 1.00
C LEU A 396 -9.18 -11.93 1.88
N SER A 397 -8.77 -10.72 1.48
CA SER A 397 -9.08 -9.48 2.19
C SER A 397 -10.47 -8.94 1.87
N SER A 398 -11.09 -9.44 0.82
CA SER A 398 -12.44 -9.07 0.37
C SER A 398 -13.40 -10.20 0.73
N LEU A 399 -14.66 -9.89 1.09
CA LEU A 399 -15.58 -10.92 1.58
C LEU A 399 -16.21 -11.74 0.44
N VAL A 400 -15.37 -12.32 -0.43
CA VAL A 400 -15.76 -13.33 -1.43
C VAL A 400 -15.81 -14.70 -0.75
N THR A 401 -16.99 -15.33 -0.76
CA THR A 401 -17.22 -16.59 -0.02
C THR A 401 -16.42 -17.77 -0.57
N ASN A 402 -16.25 -17.86 -1.90
CA ASN A 402 -15.40 -18.88 -2.53
C ASN A 402 -14.52 -18.23 -3.60
N PRO A 403 -13.25 -17.90 -3.30
CA PRO A 403 -12.37 -17.20 -4.23
C PRO A 403 -12.13 -17.91 -5.56
N LYS A 404 -12.09 -19.25 -5.56
CA LYS A 404 -11.87 -20.02 -6.79
C LYS A 404 -13.08 -19.93 -7.71
N ASP A 405 -14.27 -20.18 -7.18
CA ASP A 405 -15.51 -20.04 -7.95
C ASP A 405 -15.71 -18.60 -8.41
N TRP A 406 -15.27 -17.61 -7.62
CA TRP A 406 -15.32 -16.20 -7.98
C TRP A 406 -14.46 -15.88 -9.20
N GLU A 407 -13.22 -16.38 -9.23
CA GLU A 407 -12.32 -16.24 -10.37
C GLU A 407 -12.91 -16.91 -11.62
N GLU A 408 -13.40 -18.15 -11.50
CA GLU A 408 -14.03 -18.90 -12.60
C GLU A 408 -15.26 -18.16 -13.15
N THR A 409 -16.11 -17.63 -12.26
CA THR A 409 -17.29 -16.83 -12.64
C THR A 409 -16.87 -15.56 -13.37
N CYS A 410 -15.84 -14.87 -12.89
CA CYS A 410 -15.34 -13.66 -13.53
C CYS A 410 -14.74 -13.94 -14.92
N TYR A 411 -13.98 -15.03 -15.09
CA TYR A 411 -13.48 -15.42 -16.40
C TYR A 411 -14.61 -15.80 -17.36
N TRP A 412 -15.63 -16.51 -16.87
CA TRP A 412 -16.81 -16.76 -17.68
C TRP A 412 -17.47 -15.44 -18.13
N ILE A 413 -17.64 -14.47 -17.23
CA ILE A 413 -18.18 -13.14 -17.55
C ILE A 413 -17.35 -12.44 -18.64
N ARG A 414 -16.02 -12.44 -18.49
CA ARG A 414 -15.09 -11.85 -19.46
C ARG A 414 -15.29 -12.41 -20.86
N ASP A 415 -15.52 -13.72 -20.96
CA ASP A 415 -15.51 -14.44 -22.24
C ASP A 415 -16.91 -14.53 -22.89
N HIS A 416 -18.00 -14.31 -22.13
CA HIS A 416 -19.37 -14.56 -22.59
C HIS A 416 -20.32 -13.35 -22.52
N THR A 417 -19.85 -12.19 -22.06
CA THR A 417 -20.70 -10.97 -21.99
C THR A 417 -20.12 -9.82 -22.82
N PRO A 418 -20.93 -8.84 -23.25
CA PRO A 418 -20.42 -7.68 -24.01
C PRO A 418 -19.37 -6.89 -23.23
N GLU A 419 -18.35 -6.37 -23.92
CA GLU A 419 -17.21 -5.65 -23.30
C GLU A 419 -17.62 -4.36 -22.58
N ASP A 420 -18.70 -3.72 -23.04
CA ASP A 420 -19.25 -2.48 -22.50
C ASP A 420 -20.31 -2.70 -21.40
N ALA A 421 -20.61 -3.97 -21.06
CA ALA A 421 -21.62 -4.30 -20.06
C ALA A 421 -21.21 -3.83 -18.64
N ILE A 422 -22.20 -3.30 -17.91
CA ILE A 422 -22.06 -2.90 -16.50
C ILE A 422 -22.71 -3.94 -15.61
N PHE A 423 -21.98 -4.35 -14.58
CA PHE A 423 -22.42 -5.36 -13.62
C PHE A 423 -22.75 -4.76 -12.26
N LEU A 424 -23.78 -5.32 -11.63
CA LEU A 424 -23.98 -5.21 -10.19
C LEU A 424 -23.31 -6.42 -9.51
N THR A 425 -22.33 -6.16 -8.64
CA THR A 425 -21.47 -7.19 -8.04
C THR A 425 -21.55 -7.18 -6.51
N PRO A 426 -21.20 -8.27 -5.82
CA PRO A 426 -21.17 -8.30 -4.35
C PRO A 426 -20.27 -7.20 -3.79
N ARG A 427 -20.83 -6.19 -3.10
CA ARG A 427 -20.16 -4.93 -2.73
C ARG A 427 -18.81 -5.03 -1.98
N LEU A 428 -18.52 -6.16 -1.37
CA LEU A 428 -17.31 -6.37 -0.57
C LEU A 428 -16.20 -7.12 -1.32
N GLN A 429 -16.40 -7.54 -2.57
CA GLN A 429 -15.34 -7.99 -3.46
C GLN A 429 -14.43 -6.81 -3.89
N SER A 430 -13.24 -7.12 -4.42
CA SER A 430 -12.27 -6.11 -4.87
C SER A 430 -11.54 -6.44 -6.18
N THR A 431 -11.90 -7.53 -6.85
CA THR A 431 -11.14 -8.15 -7.95
C THR A 431 -11.95 -8.37 -9.22
N PHE A 432 -13.21 -7.92 -9.26
CA PHE A 432 -14.09 -8.08 -10.43
C PHE A 432 -13.46 -7.52 -11.70
N LYS A 433 -13.07 -6.25 -11.72
CA LYS A 433 -12.43 -5.61 -12.89
C LYS A 433 -11.15 -6.32 -13.32
N TRP A 434 -10.41 -6.86 -12.35
CA TRP A 434 -9.16 -7.57 -12.59
C TRP A 434 -9.39 -8.85 -13.38
N TYR A 435 -10.35 -9.68 -12.97
CA TYR A 435 -10.62 -10.96 -13.62
C TYR A 435 -11.61 -10.85 -14.79
N ALA A 436 -12.75 -10.18 -14.57
CA ALA A 436 -13.87 -10.10 -15.51
C ALA A 436 -13.65 -9.06 -16.62
N GLN A 437 -12.81 -8.06 -16.39
CA GLN A 437 -12.58 -6.96 -17.34
C GLN A 437 -13.89 -6.31 -17.82
N ARG A 438 -14.82 -6.08 -16.88
CA ARG A 438 -16.08 -5.37 -17.10
C ARG A 438 -16.22 -4.23 -16.11
N ALA A 439 -17.03 -3.25 -16.48
CA ALA A 439 -17.40 -2.17 -15.60
C ALA A 439 -18.34 -2.67 -14.51
N GLU A 440 -18.32 -2.02 -13.35
CA GLU A 440 -19.25 -2.31 -12.27
C GLU A 440 -19.80 -1.03 -11.65
N VAL A 441 -20.98 -1.15 -11.03
CA VAL A 441 -21.66 0.02 -10.45
C VAL A 441 -20.83 0.63 -9.33
N VAL A 442 -20.42 -0.19 -8.36
CA VAL A 442 -19.70 0.27 -7.17
C VAL A 442 -19.11 -0.89 -6.36
N THR A 443 -17.96 -0.65 -5.71
CA THR A 443 -17.41 -1.55 -4.68
C THR A 443 -17.01 -0.75 -3.44
N THR A 444 -16.85 -1.44 -2.32
CA THR A 444 -16.32 -0.80 -1.11
C THR A 444 -14.86 -0.39 -1.28
N LYS A 445 -14.06 -1.18 -2.00
CA LYS A 445 -12.62 -0.94 -2.13
C LYS A 445 -12.33 0.32 -2.96
N ASP A 446 -12.98 0.45 -4.11
CA ASP A 446 -12.71 1.46 -5.14
C ASP A 446 -13.43 2.78 -4.85
N VAL A 447 -12.79 3.61 -4.02
CA VAL A 447 -13.27 4.95 -3.68
C VAL A 447 -12.60 6.01 -4.56
N PRO A 448 -13.38 6.86 -5.27
CA PRO A 448 -12.87 8.04 -5.95
C PRO A 448 -12.15 9.00 -5.01
N GLN A 449 -11.21 9.78 -5.55
CA GLN A 449 -10.43 10.74 -4.76
C GLN A 449 -10.92 12.18 -4.94
N ASP A 450 -11.62 12.49 -6.03
CA ASP A 450 -12.33 13.75 -6.19
C ASP A 450 -13.66 13.74 -5.42
N ASP A 451 -14.01 14.89 -4.84
CA ASP A 451 -15.10 14.99 -3.86
C ASP A 451 -16.48 14.68 -4.48
N LEU A 452 -16.77 15.12 -5.71
CA LEU A 452 -18.06 14.88 -6.35
C LEU A 452 -18.27 13.42 -6.72
N LYS A 453 -17.27 12.76 -7.35
CA LYS A 453 -17.38 11.32 -7.65
C LYS A 453 -17.38 10.48 -6.38
N LEU A 454 -16.76 10.94 -5.29
CA LEU A 454 -16.83 10.28 -3.99
C LEU A 454 -18.26 10.33 -3.41
N LEU A 455 -18.93 11.48 -3.50
CA LEU A 455 -20.34 11.59 -3.11
C LEU A 455 -21.24 10.69 -3.97
N GLN A 456 -21.02 10.65 -5.30
CA GLN A 456 -21.72 9.73 -6.19
C GLN A 456 -21.42 8.27 -5.88
N TRP A 457 -20.18 7.95 -5.47
CA TRP A 457 -19.82 6.61 -4.99
C TRP A 457 -20.60 6.24 -3.73
N ARG A 458 -20.77 7.20 -2.80
CA ARG A 458 -21.57 7.00 -1.58
C ARG A 458 -23.06 6.81 -1.92
N GLU A 459 -23.60 7.58 -2.86
CA GLU A 459 -24.97 7.42 -3.38
C GLU A 459 -25.15 6.03 -3.99
N ARG A 460 -24.31 5.64 -4.96
CA ARG A 460 -24.32 4.30 -5.57
C ARG A 460 -24.26 3.19 -4.52
N ARG A 461 -23.42 3.33 -3.49
CA ARG A 461 -23.34 2.37 -2.39
C ARG A 461 -24.62 2.30 -1.56
N GLY A 462 -25.38 3.38 -1.46
CA GLY A 462 -26.68 3.43 -0.78
C GLY A 462 -27.79 2.82 -1.63
N ASP A 463 -27.83 3.15 -2.92
CA ASP A 463 -28.86 2.69 -3.85
C ASP A 463 -28.79 1.18 -4.08
N THR A 464 -27.57 0.62 -4.16
CA THR A 464 -27.40 -0.83 -4.28
C THR A 464 -27.49 -1.54 -2.93
N HIS A 465 -27.80 -0.83 -1.84
CA HIS A 465 -27.82 -1.41 -0.51
C HIS A 465 -29.20 -2.00 -0.19
N TRP A 466 -29.27 -3.32 -0.21
CA TRP A 466 -30.38 -4.02 0.39
C TRP A 466 -30.06 -4.36 1.86
N ARG A 467 -31.00 -4.09 2.78
CA ARG A 467 -30.92 -4.49 4.20
C ARG A 467 -32.08 -5.42 4.52
N SER A 468 -31.78 -6.61 5.02
CA SER A 468 -32.81 -7.44 5.65
C SER A 468 -33.37 -6.75 6.89
N PHE A 469 -34.70 -6.78 7.05
CA PHE A 469 -35.37 -6.34 8.29
C PHE A 469 -34.91 -7.14 9.52
N HIS A 470 -34.44 -8.39 9.32
CA HIS A 470 -34.05 -9.31 10.39
C HIS A 470 -32.53 -9.35 10.62
N ASN A 471 -31.72 -8.89 9.66
CA ASN A 471 -30.27 -8.82 9.79
C ASN A 471 -29.71 -7.62 9.01
N ARG A 472 -29.50 -6.51 9.72
CA ARG A 472 -29.01 -5.24 9.15
C ARG A 472 -27.55 -5.29 8.67
N GLU A 473 -26.82 -6.38 8.95
CA GLU A 473 -25.45 -6.59 8.51
C GLU A 473 -25.34 -7.30 7.15
N THR A 474 -26.48 -7.70 6.56
CA THR A 474 -26.51 -8.44 5.29
C THR A 474 -26.27 -7.52 4.09
N LEU A 475 -25.48 -8.02 3.13
CA LEU A 475 -25.13 -7.33 1.87
C LEU A 475 -25.41 -8.21 0.64
N SER A 476 -26.22 -9.25 0.80
CA SER A 476 -26.59 -10.12 -0.33
C SER A 476 -27.47 -9.37 -1.32
N LEU A 477 -27.04 -9.36 -2.58
CA LEU A 477 -27.83 -8.79 -3.67
C LEU A 477 -29.13 -9.56 -3.90
N ALA A 478 -29.20 -10.84 -3.48
CA ALA A 478 -30.37 -11.71 -3.59
C ALA A 478 -31.66 -11.13 -2.97
N GLY A 479 -31.53 -10.16 -2.06
CA GLY A 479 -32.67 -9.55 -1.38
C GLY A 479 -33.37 -8.45 -2.17
N LEU A 480 -32.73 -7.88 -3.19
CA LEU A 480 -33.35 -6.86 -4.06
C LEU A 480 -34.65 -7.40 -4.69
N THR A 481 -35.57 -6.54 -5.07
CA THR A 481 -36.75 -6.96 -5.84
C THR A 481 -36.47 -6.85 -7.33
N GLU A 482 -37.34 -7.44 -8.15
CA GLU A 482 -37.26 -7.26 -9.60
C GLU A 482 -37.36 -5.77 -9.99
N ASP A 483 -38.25 -5.01 -9.32
CA ASP A 483 -38.42 -3.59 -9.58
C ASP A 483 -37.18 -2.78 -9.14
N ASP A 484 -36.56 -3.10 -8.00
CA ASP A 484 -35.30 -2.46 -7.57
C ASP A 484 -34.20 -2.65 -8.64
N LEU A 485 -34.05 -3.88 -9.15
CA LEU A 485 -33.04 -4.18 -10.17
C LEU A 485 -33.33 -3.47 -11.50
N ARG A 486 -34.60 -3.29 -11.87
CA ARG A 486 -34.99 -2.52 -13.06
C ARG A 486 -34.72 -1.04 -12.89
N GLU A 487 -35.03 -0.46 -11.73
CA GLU A 487 -34.73 0.94 -11.43
C GLU A 487 -33.21 1.18 -11.45
N LEU A 488 -32.43 0.29 -10.85
CA LEU A 488 -30.97 0.37 -10.88
C LEU A 488 -30.41 0.18 -12.31
N ALA A 489 -31.01 -0.69 -13.12
CA ALA A 489 -30.65 -0.88 -14.51
C ALA A 489 -30.90 0.38 -15.34
N GLU A 490 -32.05 1.05 -15.15
CA GLU A 490 -32.37 2.32 -15.79
C GLU A 490 -31.42 3.44 -15.32
N LYS A 491 -31.17 3.54 -14.00
CA LYS A 491 -30.35 4.59 -13.40
C LYS A 491 -28.86 4.48 -13.76
N TYR A 492 -28.32 3.26 -13.80
CA TYR A 492 -26.87 3.03 -13.93
C TYR A 492 -26.45 2.23 -15.17
N GLY A 493 -27.38 1.85 -16.05
CA GLY A 493 -27.09 1.05 -17.24
C GLY A 493 -26.68 -0.39 -16.92
N ILE A 494 -27.14 -0.94 -15.80
CA ILE A 494 -26.79 -2.30 -15.37
C ILE A 494 -27.44 -3.30 -16.32
N ARG A 495 -26.63 -4.24 -16.82
CA ARG A 495 -27.14 -5.32 -17.66
C ARG A 495 -27.16 -6.67 -16.95
N PHE A 496 -26.27 -6.87 -15.99
CA PHE A 496 -26.12 -8.14 -15.30
C PHE A 496 -25.97 -7.94 -13.79
N VAL A 497 -26.44 -8.93 -13.02
CA VAL A 497 -26.24 -9.00 -11.57
C VAL A 497 -25.56 -10.31 -11.21
N VAL A 498 -24.53 -10.24 -10.35
CA VAL A 498 -23.82 -11.39 -9.81
C VAL A 498 -24.25 -11.62 -8.36
N VAL A 499 -24.81 -12.79 -8.07
CA VAL A 499 -25.32 -13.14 -6.75
C VAL A 499 -24.40 -14.19 -6.10
N ASP A 500 -23.98 -13.94 -4.86
CA ASP A 500 -23.32 -14.92 -4.00
C ASP A 500 -24.38 -15.80 -3.32
N ARG A 501 -24.51 -17.05 -3.76
CA ARG A 501 -25.51 -18.01 -3.26
C ARG A 501 -25.22 -18.45 -1.83
N ALA A 502 -23.95 -18.50 -1.45
CA ALA A 502 -23.57 -18.91 -0.10
C ALA A 502 -23.97 -17.83 0.90
N LEU A 503 -23.77 -16.55 0.56
CA LEU A 503 -24.26 -15.43 1.35
C LEU A 503 -25.80 -15.40 1.39
N ALA A 504 -26.47 -15.55 0.24
CA ALA A 504 -27.94 -15.61 0.19
C ALA A 504 -28.52 -16.74 1.07
N ARG A 505 -27.94 -17.95 1.00
CA ARG A 505 -28.33 -19.09 1.85
C ARG A 505 -28.07 -18.84 3.33
N LYS A 506 -26.91 -18.30 3.68
CA LYS A 506 -26.55 -17.92 5.06
C LYS A 506 -27.57 -16.95 5.65
N ASP A 507 -28.04 -16.01 4.83
CA ASP A 507 -28.99 -14.97 5.22
C ASP A 507 -30.46 -15.42 5.08
N LYS A 508 -30.71 -16.65 4.61
CA LYS A 508 -32.04 -17.24 4.38
C LYS A 508 -32.91 -16.39 3.43
N ILE A 509 -32.30 -15.84 2.38
CA ILE A 509 -32.97 -15.03 1.37
C ILE A 509 -33.05 -15.83 0.07
N SER A 510 -34.24 -15.90 -0.51
CA SER A 510 -34.47 -16.45 -1.84
C SER A 510 -34.56 -15.32 -2.86
N ILE A 511 -33.98 -15.54 -4.03
CA ILE A 511 -34.15 -14.69 -5.20
C ILE A 511 -35.63 -14.68 -5.60
N SER A 512 -36.21 -13.48 -5.78
CA SER A 512 -37.65 -13.29 -6.02
C SER A 512 -37.99 -12.79 -7.44
N TRP A 513 -36.98 -12.61 -8.30
CA TRP A 513 -37.15 -12.06 -9.66
C TRP A 513 -37.05 -13.13 -10.75
N GLY A 514 -37.69 -12.86 -11.90
CA GLY A 514 -37.80 -13.78 -13.03
C GLY A 514 -36.72 -13.68 -14.11
N PHE A 515 -35.63 -12.97 -13.86
CA PHE A 515 -34.55 -12.78 -14.84
C PHE A 515 -33.89 -14.10 -15.26
N PRO A 516 -33.51 -14.25 -16.54
CA PRO A 516 -32.79 -15.43 -17.01
C PRO A 516 -31.43 -15.55 -16.30
N ARG A 517 -31.20 -16.69 -15.66
CA ARG A 517 -29.89 -17.08 -15.14
C ARG A 517 -29.01 -17.52 -16.31
N VAL A 518 -27.92 -16.81 -16.55
CA VAL A 518 -26.97 -17.08 -17.65
C VAL A 518 -25.74 -17.86 -17.18
N TYR A 519 -25.45 -17.85 -15.87
CA TYR A 519 -24.39 -18.64 -15.25
C TYR A 519 -24.83 -19.15 -13.86
N PRO A 520 -24.50 -20.40 -13.48
CA PRO A 520 -23.83 -21.42 -14.29
C PRO A 520 -24.72 -21.91 -15.45
N VAL A 521 -24.08 -22.31 -16.56
CA VAL A 521 -24.78 -22.70 -17.80
C VAL A 521 -25.58 -23.99 -17.59
N SER A 522 -25.03 -24.93 -16.83
CA SER A 522 -25.72 -26.17 -16.44
C SER A 522 -26.23 -26.07 -15.00
N THR A 523 -27.39 -26.65 -14.73
CA THR A 523 -27.91 -26.85 -13.37
C THR A 523 -27.08 -27.83 -12.54
N GLU A 524 -26.27 -28.66 -13.19
CA GLU A 524 -25.38 -29.63 -12.54
C GLU A 524 -24.03 -29.02 -12.13
N GLN A 525 -23.69 -27.85 -12.66
CA GLN A 525 -22.47 -27.15 -12.29
C GLN A 525 -22.67 -26.50 -10.91
N ASP A 526 -21.97 -27.03 -9.91
CA ASP A 526 -21.96 -26.46 -8.58
C ASP A 526 -21.08 -25.21 -8.58
N SER A 527 -21.72 -24.03 -8.58
CA SER A 527 -21.05 -22.75 -8.40
C SER A 527 -21.63 -21.99 -7.23
N SER A 528 -20.75 -21.35 -6.46
CA SER A 528 -21.12 -20.44 -5.38
C SER A 528 -21.75 -19.13 -5.88
N TYR A 529 -21.61 -18.81 -7.17
CA TYR A 529 -22.11 -17.58 -7.77
C TYR A 529 -23.06 -17.86 -8.92
N GLU A 530 -24.06 -16.99 -9.07
CA GLU A 530 -25.00 -16.99 -10.19
C GLU A 530 -24.97 -15.63 -10.88
N VAL A 531 -25.08 -15.62 -12.21
CA VAL A 531 -25.17 -14.40 -13.01
C VAL A 531 -26.53 -14.38 -13.71
N TYR A 532 -27.24 -13.27 -13.59
CA TYR A 532 -28.54 -13.04 -14.20
C TYR A 532 -28.47 -11.87 -15.17
N GLU A 533 -29.11 -11.98 -16.33
CA GLU A 533 -29.28 -10.86 -17.27
C GLU A 533 -30.58 -10.11 -16.97
N ILE A 534 -30.49 -8.80 -16.74
CA ILE A 534 -31.64 -7.95 -16.49
C ILE A 534 -32.30 -7.66 -17.84
N THR A 535 -33.40 -8.37 -18.14
CA THR A 535 -34.19 -8.16 -19.36
C THR A 535 -35.26 -7.11 -19.13
N ASP A 536 -35.46 -6.17 -20.05
CA ASP A 536 -36.55 -5.18 -20.00
C ASP A 536 -37.92 -5.84 -19.86
N ARG A 537 -38.90 -5.11 -19.28
CA ARG A 537 -40.29 -5.57 -19.28
C ARG A 537 -40.68 -5.73 -20.75
N LYS A 538 -41.02 -6.95 -21.18
CA LYS A 538 -41.71 -7.15 -22.47
C LYS A 538 -42.86 -6.14 -22.50
N LYS A 539 -42.80 -5.20 -23.44
CA LYS A 539 -43.90 -4.26 -23.71
C LYS A 539 -45.16 -5.03 -24.10
#